data_AF-A0A942D0E7-F1
#
_entry.id   AF-A0A942D0E7-F1
#
_cell.length_a   1.000
_cell.length_b   1.000
_cell.length_c   1.000
_cell.angle_alpha   90.00
_cell.angle_beta   90.00
_cell.angle_gamma   90.00
#
_symmetry.space_group_name_H-M   'P 1'
#
loop_
_entity.id
_entity.type
_entity.pdbx_description
1 polymer ?
#
loop_
_entity_poly.entity_id
_entity_poly.type
_entity_poly.pdbx_seq_one_letter_code
_entity_poly.pdbx_strand_id
1 'polypeptide(L)'
;MWVVRLTDKQHEVLRALLRSEEHLGPALKGAVEALDLARWDDLPDAELPWDEVEIVARRQEISEADVIWDLSGRRKAAKTKPG
;
A
#
# COMPACT_ATOMS: atom_id res chain seq x y z
N MET A 1 -11.77 6.21 6.71
CA MET A 1 -10.38 5.80 6.89
C MET A 1 -9.56 7.08 6.90
N TRP A 2 -8.83 7.38 7.98
CA TRP A 2 -7.98 8.58 8.05
C TRP A 2 -6.55 8.16 7.72
N VAL A 3 -5.91 8.87 6.81
CA VAL A 3 -4.50 8.65 6.44
C VAL A 3 -3.70 9.83 6.97
N VAL A 4 -2.67 9.53 7.76
CA VAL A 4 -1.73 10.53 8.28
C VAL A 4 -0.37 10.26 7.67
N ARG A 5 0.23 11.26 7.03
CA ARG A 5 1.59 11.18 6.51
C ARG A 5 2.54 11.68 7.60
N LEU A 6 3.40 10.79 8.09
CA LEU A 6 4.46 11.12 9.03
C LEU A 6 5.77 11.30 8.26
N THR A 7 6.64 12.20 8.73
CA THR A 7 8.05 12.22 8.30
C THR A 7 8.80 11.06 8.93
N ASP A 8 9.97 10.69 8.40
CA ASP A 8 10.80 9.60 8.93
C ASP A 8 11.09 9.78 10.41
N LYS A 9 11.38 11.03 10.81
CA LYS A 9 11.64 11.36 12.21
C LYS A 9 10.39 11.20 13.08
N GLN A 10 9.22 11.60 12.58
CA GLN A 10 7.96 11.42 13.32
C GLN A 10 7.61 9.93 13.45
N HIS A 11 7.88 9.14 12.42
CA HIS A 11 7.67 7.70 12.43
C HIS A 11 8.60 7.01 13.44
N GLU A 12 9.89 7.34 13.42
CA GLU A 12 10.89 6.82 14.36
C GLU A 12 10.53 7.15 15.82
N VAL A 13 10.16 8.41 16.09
CA VAL A 13 9.77 8.86 17.43
C VAL A 13 8.50 8.17 17.91
N LEU A 14 7.48 8.04 17.05
CA LEU A 14 6.24 7.35 17.39
C LEU A 14 6.51 5.87 17.74
N ARG A 15 7.36 5.21 16.96
CA ARG A 15 7.76 3.82 17.19
C ARG A 15 8.51 3.66 18.52
N ALA A 16 9.43 4.58 18.82
CA ALA A 16 10.15 4.58 20.09
C ALA A 16 9.21 4.81 21.29
N LEU A 17 8.26 5.74 21.16
CA LEU A 17 7.29 6.07 22.20
C LEU A 17 6.36 4.88 22.50
N LEU A 18 5.83 4.24 21.46
CA LEU A 18 5.01 3.03 21.64
C LEU A 18 5.80 1.90 22.30
N ARG A 19 7.08 1.71 21.94
CA ARG A 19 7.93 0.68 22.53
C ARG A 19 8.35 0.95 23.98
N SER A 20 8.31 2.21 24.42
CA SER A 20 8.61 2.57 25.82
C SER A 20 7.47 2.30 26.80
N GLU A 21 6.28 2.00 26.29
CA GLU A 21 5.10 1.73 27.11
C GLU A 21 5.16 0.30 27.68
N GLU A 22 5.09 0.15 29.02
CA GLU A 22 5.15 -1.16 29.68
C GLU A 22 3.94 -2.05 29.36
N HIS A 23 2.77 -1.44 29.10
CA HIS A 23 1.51 -2.15 28.87
C HIS A 23 0.83 -1.69 27.57
N LEU A 24 1.27 -2.26 26.45
CA LEU A 24 0.61 -2.07 25.16
C LEU A 24 -0.64 -2.95 25.06
N GLY A 25 -1.82 -2.32 25.05
CA GLY A 25 -3.06 -2.99 24.71
C GLY A 25 -3.06 -3.53 23.26
N PRO A 26 -3.97 -4.46 22.91
CA PRO A 26 -3.99 -5.13 21.60
C PRO A 26 -4.01 -4.17 20.40
N ALA A 27 -4.69 -3.03 20.52
CA ALA A 27 -4.78 -2.03 19.46
C ALA A 27 -3.42 -1.35 19.19
N LEU A 28 -2.66 -1.00 20.23
CA LEU A 28 -1.36 -0.36 20.07
C LEU A 28 -0.30 -1.35 19.59
N LYS A 29 -0.41 -2.62 19.98
CA LYS A 29 0.44 -3.69 19.44
C LYS A 29 0.26 -3.84 17.92
N GLY A 30 -0.99 -3.85 17.45
CA GLY A 30 -1.28 -3.86 16.01
C GLY A 30 -0.81 -2.59 15.29
N ALA A 31 -0.87 -1.44 15.95
CA ALA A 31 -0.31 -0.20 15.39
C ALA A 31 1.21 -0.26 15.23
N VAL A 32 1.95 -0.81 16.21
CA VAL A 32 3.41 -1.02 16.09
C VAL A 32 3.74 -1.95 14.93
N GLU A 33 3.03 -3.07 14.80
CA GLU A 33 3.22 -4.00 13.67
C GLU A 33 2.94 -3.33 12.32
N ALA A 34 1.89 -2.50 12.22
CA ALA A 34 1.60 -1.75 11.01
C ALA A 34 2.69 -0.72 10.67
N LEU A 35 3.24 -0.02 11.68
CA LEU A 35 4.35 0.92 11.53
C LEU A 35 5.63 0.18 11.07
N ASP A 36 5.89 -1.01 11.62
CA ASP A 36 7.02 -1.86 11.23
C ASP A 36 6.91 -2.34 9.77
N LEU A 37 5.68 -2.58 9.28
CA LEU A 37 5.40 -3.02 7.91
C LEU A 37 5.30 -1.86 6.90
N ALA A 38 5.08 -0.63 7.36
CA ALA A 38 4.96 0.56 6.53
C ALA A 38 6.33 1.05 6.02
N ARG A 39 7.08 0.17 5.34
CA ARG A 39 8.31 0.53 4.61
C ARG A 39 7.94 1.03 3.22
N TRP A 40 7.34 2.21 3.16
CA TRP A 40 6.99 2.86 1.89
C TRP A 40 8.25 3.30 1.13
N ASP A 41 9.37 3.52 1.83
CA ASP A 41 10.63 4.00 1.24
C ASP A 41 11.41 2.92 0.47
N ASP A 42 11.19 1.63 0.76
CA ASP A 42 11.80 0.52 0.02
C ASP A 42 10.91 0.00 -1.11
N LEU A 43 9.72 0.57 -1.28
CA LEU A 43 8.89 0.26 -2.43
C LEU A 43 9.50 0.95 -3.65
N PRO A 44 9.73 0.22 -4.76
CA PRO A 44 10.14 0.86 -5.99
C PRO A 44 9.09 1.89 -6.38
N ASP A 45 9.53 2.96 -7.05
CA ASP A 45 8.61 3.88 -7.72
C ASP A 45 7.64 3.04 -8.56
N ALA A 46 6.35 3.26 -8.35
CA ALA A 46 5.32 2.47 -9.01
C ALA A 46 5.31 2.80 -10.51
N GLU A 47 6.04 2.02 -11.30
CA GLU A 47 5.95 2.07 -12.75
C GLU A 47 4.69 1.34 -13.18
N LEU A 48 3.70 2.11 -13.64
CA LEU A 48 2.55 1.58 -14.35
C LEU A 48 2.85 1.55 -15.86
N PRO A 49 2.31 0.57 -16.60
CA PRO A 49 2.38 0.56 -18.06
C PRO A 49 1.42 1.62 -18.62
N TRP A 50 1.77 2.90 -18.48
CA TRP A 50 0.89 4.03 -18.80
C TRP A 50 0.36 3.99 -20.23
N ASP A 51 1.21 3.60 -21.19
CA ASP A 51 0.79 3.42 -22.59
C ASP A 51 -0.37 2.41 -22.73
N GLU A 52 -0.29 1.27 -22.01
CA GLU A 52 -1.36 0.27 -22.03
C GLU A 52 -2.61 0.78 -21.31
N VAL A 53 -2.44 1.49 -20.19
CA VAL A 53 -3.54 2.09 -19.42
C VAL A 53 -4.32 3.09 -20.29
N GLU A 54 -3.63 4.00 -20.97
CA GLU A 54 -4.22 4.99 -21.88
C GLU A 54 -4.96 4.33 -23.04
N ILE A 55 -4.36 3.32 -23.68
CA ILE A 55 -4.99 2.59 -24.79
C ILE A 55 -6.27 1.91 -24.33
N VAL A 56 -6.24 1.24 -23.18
CA VAL A 56 -7.40 0.53 -22.63
C VAL A 56 -8.50 1.50 -22.22
N ALA A 57 -8.14 2.59 -21.53
CA ALA A 57 -9.07 3.64 -21.12
C ALA A 57 -9.80 4.23 -22.34
N ARG A 58 -9.05 4.59 -23.39
CA ARG A 58 -9.61 5.12 -24.62
C ARG A 58 -10.49 4.11 -25.36
N ARG A 59 -10.08 2.84 -25.44
CA ARG A 59 -10.86 1.79 -26.14
C ARG A 59 -12.18 1.49 -25.46
N GLN A 60 -12.22 1.60 -24.13
CA GLN A 60 -13.39 1.27 -23.32
C GLN A 60 -14.21 2.49 -22.90
N GLU A 61 -13.76 3.70 -23.24
CA GLU A 61 -14.38 4.98 -22.84
C GLU A 61 -14.56 5.10 -21.31
N ILE A 62 -13.56 4.65 -20.55
CA ILE A 62 -13.51 4.71 -19.09
C ILE A 62 -12.30 5.51 -18.61
N SER A 63 -12.24 5.83 -17.31
CA SER A 63 -11.09 6.56 -16.77
C SER A 63 -9.87 5.64 -16.62
N GLU A 64 -8.67 6.22 -16.71
CA GLU A 64 -7.41 5.51 -16.41
C GLU A 64 -7.42 4.93 -14.99
N ALA A 65 -8.05 5.62 -14.03
CA ALA A 65 -8.21 5.13 -12.66
C ALA A 65 -9.01 3.81 -12.61
N ASP A 66 -10.07 3.67 -13.42
CA ASP A 66 -10.86 2.44 -13.51
C ASP A 66 -10.03 1.29 -14.10
N VAL A 67 -9.18 1.59 -15.09
CA VAL A 67 -8.24 0.61 -15.67
C VAL A 67 -7.20 0.17 -14.65
N ILE A 68 -6.60 1.11 -13.92
CA ILE A 68 -5.63 0.83 -12.85
C ILE A 68 -6.28 -0.03 -11.76
N TRP A 69 -7.52 0.26 -11.40
CA TRP A 69 -8.28 -0.51 -10.43
C TRP A 69 -8.50 -1.96 -10.88
N ASP A 70 -8.89 -2.18 -12.14
CA ASP A 70 -9.06 -3.53 -12.71
C ASP A 70 -7.72 -4.29 -12.79
N LEU A 71 -6.65 -3.66 -13.27
CA LEU A 71 -5.30 -4.26 -13.30
C LEU A 71 -4.80 -4.65 -11.91
N SER A 72 -5.06 -3.82 -10.91
CA SER A 72 -4.69 -4.08 -9.52
C SER A 72 -5.47 -5.26 -8.92
N GLY A 73 -6.73 -5.45 -9.34
CA GLY A 73 -7.57 -6.59 -8.92
C GLY A 73 -7.19 -7.93 -9.56
N ARG A 74 -6.64 -7.93 -10.77
CA ARG A 74 -6.35 -9.17 -11.54
C ARG A 74 -5.13 -9.96 -11.07
N ARG A 75 -4.24 -9.40 -10.24
CA ARG A 75 -3.00 -10.08 -9.78
C ARG A 75 -3.23 -11.33 -8.90
N LYS A 76 -4.43 -11.57 -8.38
CA LYS A 76 -4.74 -12.80 -7.61
C LYS A 76 -5.13 -14.02 -8.47
N ALA A 77 -5.45 -13.85 -9.75
CA ALA A 77 -5.89 -14.96 -10.61
C ALA A 77 -4.74 -15.70 -11.33
N ALA A 78 -3.52 -15.12 -11.39
CA ALA A 78 -2.41 -15.69 -12.16
C ALA A 78 -1.52 -16.68 -11.37
N LYS A 79 -1.85 -17.01 -10.11
CA LYS A 79 -1.09 -17.97 -9.27
C LYS A 79 -1.87 -19.18 -8.77
N THR A 80 -2.77 -19.71 -9.59
CA THR A 80 -3.21 -21.13 -9.49
C THR A 80 -2.97 -21.83 -10.82
N LYS A 81 -1.73 -22.31 -11.03
CA LYS A 81 -1.45 -23.53 -11.83
C LYS A 81 -1.78 -24.76 -10.95
N PRO A 82 -1.88 -26.02 -11.44
CA PRO A 82 -1.77 -26.57 -12.80
C PRO A 82 -2.96 -27.51 -13.17
N GLY A 83 -2.97 -28.05 -14.39
CA GLY A 83 -3.90 -29.10 -14.84
C GLY A 83 -3.82 -29.32 -16.33
#